data_AF-A0A1B2HDC4-F1
#
_entry.id   AF-A0A1B2HDC4-F1
#
_cell.length_a   1.000
_cell.length_b   1.000
_cell.length_c   1.000
_cell.angle_alpha   90.00
_cell.angle_beta   90.00
_cell.angle_gamma   90.00
#
_symmetry.space_group_name_H-M   'P 1'
#
loop_
_entity.id
_entity.type
_entity.pdbx_description
1 polymer ?
#
loop_
_entity_poly.entity_id
_entity_poly.type
_entity_poly.pdbx_seq_one_letter_code
_entity_poly.pdbx_strand_id
1 'polypeptide(L)'
;MANEVTIPLLPCASIDEVAEFYVMLGFTITHRQYRPTPYLSVQREEIQLHFFGIRGYDPSASYSSCLVQVEDTRALFDAFAHGMRTVYGMVLSSGIPRMTRPRRDGFLLVDPGGNWIRVVPAVRERESAGDRLARALHNAVTLAGSHGAERQALRILEGALARERDASEDDLALALDFRDELLERLNLHR
;
A
#
# COMPACT_ATOMS: atom_id res chain seq x y z
N MET A 1 -13.01 1.05 -21.40
CA MET A 1 -13.39 2.07 -20.41
C MET A 1 -12.16 2.24 -19.53
N ALA A 2 -11.76 3.49 -19.27
CA ALA A 2 -10.58 3.80 -18.49
C ALA A 2 -11.02 4.77 -17.38
N ASN A 3 -10.43 4.64 -16.20
CA ASN A 3 -10.68 5.42 -14.99
C ASN A 3 -11.88 4.98 -14.13
N GLU A 4 -12.28 3.71 -14.18
CA GLU A 4 -13.19 3.15 -13.18
C GLU A 4 -12.53 3.10 -11.80
N VAL A 5 -13.28 3.49 -10.77
CA VAL A 5 -12.84 3.48 -9.36
C VAL A 5 -13.84 2.71 -8.51
N THR A 6 -13.33 1.98 -7.53
CA THR A 6 -14.16 1.33 -6.50
C THR A 6 -13.97 2.09 -5.19
N ILE A 7 -15.06 2.62 -4.64
CA ILE A 7 -15.04 3.42 -3.42
C ILE A 7 -15.90 2.73 -2.37
N PRO A 8 -15.38 2.46 -1.16
CA PRO A 8 -16.18 1.89 -0.09
C PRO A 8 -17.23 2.90 0.39
N LEU A 9 -18.45 2.40 0.60
CA LEU A 9 -19.55 3.14 1.21
C LEU A 9 -19.81 2.56 2.61
N LEU A 10 -19.59 3.35 3.66
CA LEU A 10 -19.57 2.88 5.04
C LEU A 10 -20.76 3.42 5.85
N PRO A 11 -21.46 2.60 6.66
CA PRO A 11 -22.57 3.06 7.48
C PRO A 11 -22.10 3.93 8.66
N CYS A 12 -22.96 4.86 9.07
CA CYS A 12 -22.77 5.62 10.30
C CYS A 12 -24.12 6.09 10.87
N ALA A 13 -24.13 6.42 12.17
CA ALA A 13 -25.29 7.05 12.80
C ALA A 13 -25.35 8.57 12.49
N SER A 14 -24.18 9.23 12.42
CA SER A 14 -24.03 10.67 12.21
C SER A 14 -22.90 10.97 11.22
N ILE A 15 -23.23 11.62 10.11
CA ILE A 15 -22.22 12.08 9.14
C ILE A 15 -21.39 13.26 9.65
N ASP A 16 -21.89 14.01 10.65
CA ASP A 16 -21.15 15.13 11.23
C ASP A 16 -20.03 14.61 12.14
N GLU A 17 -20.34 13.63 13.00
CA GLU A 17 -19.35 13.00 13.89
C GLU A 17 -18.24 12.29 13.09
N VAL A 18 -18.62 11.56 12.05
CA VAL A 18 -17.66 10.93 11.14
C VAL A 18 -16.77 11.98 10.48
N ALA A 19 -17.35 13.07 9.98
CA ALA A 19 -16.56 14.08 9.30
C ALA A 19 -15.58 14.80 10.23
N GLU A 20 -15.99 15.18 11.44
CA GLU A 20 -15.10 15.78 12.44
C GLU A 20 -13.91 14.85 12.74
N PHE A 21 -14.20 13.55 12.90
CA PHE A 21 -13.18 12.53 13.13
C PHE A 21 -12.20 12.40 11.95
N TYR A 22 -12.68 12.27 10.72
CA TYR A 22 -11.80 12.12 9.56
C TYR A 22 -11.03 13.41 9.23
N VAL A 23 -11.62 14.58 9.44
CA VAL A 23 -10.90 15.86 9.32
C VAL A 23 -9.77 15.96 10.34
N MET A 24 -9.99 15.54 11.59
CA MET A 24 -8.94 15.44 12.60
C MET A 24 -7.78 14.52 12.16
N LEU A 25 -8.07 13.44 11.43
CA LEU A 25 -7.07 12.53 10.87
C LEU A 25 -6.36 13.08 9.62
N GLY A 26 -6.69 14.30 9.18
CA GLY A 26 -6.08 14.96 8.03
C GLY A 26 -6.76 14.68 6.69
N PHE A 27 -8.01 14.19 6.70
CA PHE A 27 -8.83 14.13 5.48
C PHE A 27 -9.49 15.48 5.21
N THR A 28 -9.83 15.72 3.95
CA THR A 28 -10.69 16.82 3.52
C THR A 28 -12.08 16.30 3.18
N ILE A 29 -13.11 17.12 3.41
CA ILE A 29 -14.47 16.81 2.97
C ILE A 29 -14.58 17.18 1.49
N THR A 30 -14.89 16.20 0.65
CA THR A 30 -15.07 16.43 -0.80
C THR A 30 -16.53 16.59 -1.18
N HIS A 31 -17.44 15.98 -0.42
CA HIS A 31 -18.88 16.15 -0.60
C HIS A 31 -19.64 15.90 0.72
N ARG A 32 -20.72 16.65 0.94
CA ARG A 32 -21.63 16.44 2.08
C ARG A 32 -23.06 16.76 1.69
N GLN A 33 -23.98 15.86 2.02
CA GLN A 33 -25.41 16.00 1.76
C GLN A 33 -26.21 15.49 2.96
N TYR A 34 -27.23 16.24 3.40
CA TYR A 34 -28.10 15.82 4.52
C TYR A 34 -29.42 15.18 4.06
N ARG A 35 -29.90 15.51 2.86
CA ARG A 35 -31.18 15.03 2.30
C ARG A 35 -31.04 14.70 0.80
N PRO A 36 -31.82 13.73 0.28
CA PRO A 36 -32.81 12.91 1.00
C PRO A 36 -32.18 11.87 1.93
N THR A 37 -30.95 11.45 1.64
CA THR A 37 -30.18 10.51 2.46
C THR A 37 -28.90 11.20 2.94
N PRO A 38 -28.57 11.15 4.25
CA PRO A 38 -27.32 11.66 4.76
C PRO A 38 -26.13 10.94 4.11
N TYR A 39 -25.20 11.71 3.57
CA TYR A 39 -24.07 11.22 2.81
C TYR A 39 -22.86 12.13 3.00
N LEU A 40 -21.68 11.52 3.09
CA LEU A 40 -20.41 12.21 3.26
C LEU A 40 -19.34 11.52 2.41
N SER A 41 -18.53 12.31 1.71
CA SER A 41 -17.29 11.87 1.09
C SER A 41 -16.12 12.61 1.72
N VAL A 42 -15.08 11.86 2.09
CA VAL A 42 -13.81 12.41 2.56
C VAL A 42 -12.66 11.82 1.77
N GLN A 43 -11.60 12.62 1.60
CA GLN A 43 -10.41 12.24 0.86
C GLN A 43 -9.13 12.63 1.59
N ARG A 44 -8.13 11.74 1.55
CA ARG A 44 -6.75 12.05 1.94
C ARG A 44 -5.84 11.43 0.89
N GLU A 45 -5.17 12.26 0.09
CA GLU A 45 -4.40 11.80 -1.07
C GLU A 45 -5.30 10.89 -1.94
N GLU A 46 -4.88 9.66 -2.24
CA GLU A 46 -5.67 8.70 -3.03
C GLU A 46 -6.70 7.92 -2.20
N ILE A 47 -6.70 8.06 -0.86
CA ILE A 47 -7.67 7.37 0.01
C ILE A 47 -8.99 8.13 -0.06
N GLN A 48 -9.99 7.50 -0.68
CA GLN A 48 -11.36 7.99 -0.74
C GLN A 48 -12.29 7.10 0.08
N LEU A 49 -12.99 7.69 1.04
CA LEU A 49 -13.95 6.98 1.89
C LEU A 49 -15.28 7.72 1.85
N HIS A 50 -16.35 6.99 1.58
CA HIS A 50 -17.70 7.54 1.58
C HIS A 50 -18.52 6.93 2.70
N PHE A 51 -19.50 7.68 3.19
CA PHE A 51 -20.35 7.31 4.31
C PHE A 51 -21.81 7.62 4.00
N PHE A 52 -22.69 6.79 4.55
CA PHE A 52 -24.13 7.01 4.50
C PHE A 52 -24.75 6.87 5.89
N GLY A 53 -25.68 7.77 6.21
CA GLY A 53 -26.35 7.78 7.51
C GLY A 53 -27.51 6.80 7.58
N ILE A 54 -27.54 5.99 8.64
CA ILE A 54 -28.66 5.10 8.96
C ILE A 54 -29.27 5.55 10.31
N ARG A 55 -30.57 5.87 10.30
CA ARG A 55 -31.27 6.30 11.51
C ARG A 55 -31.33 5.16 12.53
N GLY A 56 -30.91 5.43 13.76
CA GLY A 56 -30.94 4.44 14.86
C GLY A 56 -29.88 3.34 14.73
N TYR A 57 -28.87 3.54 13.87
CA TYR A 57 -27.77 2.61 13.73
C TYR A 57 -26.90 2.58 14.98
N ASP A 58 -26.55 1.36 15.41
CA ASP A 58 -25.67 1.10 16.55
C ASP A 58 -24.25 0.77 16.03
N PRO A 59 -23.27 1.67 16.22
CA PRO A 59 -21.89 1.43 15.83
C PRO A 59 -21.27 0.17 16.45
N SER A 60 -21.72 -0.23 17.64
CA SER A 60 -21.17 -1.41 18.32
C SER A 60 -21.56 -2.73 17.65
N ALA A 61 -22.63 -2.72 16.84
CA ALA A 61 -23.12 -3.84 16.06
C ALA A 61 -22.63 -3.83 14.60
N SER A 62 -21.69 -2.95 14.24
CA SER A 62 -21.18 -2.86 12.87
C SER A 62 -20.40 -4.11 12.44
N TYR A 63 -20.70 -4.61 11.23
CA TYR A 63 -19.90 -5.61 10.51
C TYR A 63 -19.08 -4.99 9.37
N SER A 64 -19.13 -3.66 9.23
CA SER A 64 -18.52 -2.94 8.12
C SER A 64 -17.00 -2.95 8.20
N SER A 65 -16.34 -3.24 7.09
CA SER A 65 -14.89 -3.21 6.99
C SER A 65 -14.44 -2.67 5.64
N CYS A 66 -13.32 -1.94 5.66
CA CYS A 66 -12.61 -1.44 4.49
C CYS A 66 -11.14 -1.83 4.59
N LEU A 67 -10.53 -2.20 3.47
CA LEU A 67 -9.08 -2.41 3.36
C LEU A 67 -8.46 -1.18 2.69
N VAL A 68 -7.44 -0.63 3.33
CA VAL A 68 -6.62 0.46 2.80
C VAL A 68 -5.18 -0.05 2.68
N GLN A 69 -4.66 -0.04 1.46
CA GLN A 69 -3.29 -0.45 1.16
C GLN A 69 -2.44 0.79 0.96
N VAL A 70 -1.33 0.87 1.70
CA VAL A 70 -0.39 2.01 1.62
C VAL A 70 1.04 1.53 1.58
N GLU A 71 1.93 2.30 0.96
CA GLU A 71 3.36 1.98 0.94
C GLU A 71 3.97 2.02 2.34
N ASP A 72 3.65 3.05 3.13
CA ASP A 72 4.14 3.24 4.48
C ASP A 72 2.99 3.33 5.50
N THR A 73 2.67 2.18 6.11
CA THR A 73 1.66 2.10 7.17
C THR A 73 2.06 2.88 8.43
N ARG A 74 3.36 3.02 8.70
CA ARG A 74 3.85 3.72 9.89
C ARG A 74 3.68 5.22 9.74
N ALA A 75 3.99 5.77 8.56
CA ALA A 75 3.75 7.18 8.27
C ALA A 75 2.27 7.55 8.43
N LEU A 76 1.36 6.73 7.89
CA LEU A 76 -0.08 6.97 8.05
C LEU A 76 -0.54 6.87 9.50
N PHE A 77 -0.04 5.86 10.24
CA PHE A 77 -0.32 5.74 11.67
C PHE A 77 0.15 6.96 12.46
N ASP A 78 1.37 7.44 12.23
CA ASP A 78 1.94 8.57 12.96
C ASP A 78 1.17 9.87 12.66
N ALA A 79 0.71 10.07 11.43
CA ALA A 79 -0.16 11.19 11.05
C ALA A 79 -1.50 11.14 11.80
N PHE A 80 -2.16 9.97 11.83
CA PHE A 80 -3.42 9.78 12.56
C PHE A 80 -3.23 9.97 14.07
N ALA A 81 -2.17 9.41 14.62
CA ALA A 81 -1.83 9.54 16.04
C ALA A 81 -1.52 10.99 16.42
N HIS A 82 -0.91 11.76 15.52
CA HIS A 82 -0.71 13.20 15.73
C HIS A 82 -2.05 13.94 15.83
N GLY A 83 -2.96 13.74 14.87
CA GLY A 83 -4.31 14.33 14.89
C GLY A 83 -5.06 14.00 16.19
N MET A 84 -5.06 12.72 16.58
CA MET A 84 -5.73 12.28 17.81
C MET A 84 -5.15 12.94 19.06
N ARG A 85 -3.82 13.06 19.16
CA ARG A 85 -3.18 13.74 20.28
C ARG A 85 -3.50 15.24 20.30
N THR A 86 -3.60 15.87 19.14
CA THR A 86 -3.94 17.29 19.05
C THR A 86 -5.36 17.58 19.54
N VAL A 87 -6.34 16.73 19.19
CA VAL A 87 -7.75 16.96 19.54
C VAL A 87 -8.14 16.35 20.89
N TYR A 88 -7.68 15.13 21.18
CA TYR A 88 -8.07 14.38 22.39
C TYR A 88 -6.98 14.32 23.47
N GLY A 89 -5.78 14.87 23.22
CA GLY A 89 -4.63 14.76 24.13
C GLY A 89 -3.98 13.37 24.16
N MET A 90 -4.54 12.38 23.48
CA MET A 90 -4.06 11.00 23.49
C MET A 90 -4.47 10.24 22.22
N VAL A 91 -3.81 9.10 21.98
CA VAL A 91 -4.28 8.14 20.97
C VAL A 91 -5.38 7.28 21.58
N LEU A 92 -6.54 7.24 20.92
CA LEU A 92 -7.69 6.45 21.36
C LEU A 92 -7.38 4.96 21.16
N SER A 93 -7.33 4.17 22.23
CA SER A 93 -6.90 2.75 22.16
C SER A 93 -8.01 1.73 22.48
N SER A 94 -9.16 2.19 22.95
CA SER A 94 -10.31 1.36 23.34
C SER A 94 -11.62 2.05 23.01
N GLY A 95 -12.71 1.29 22.93
CA GLY A 95 -14.03 1.83 22.60
C GLY A 95 -14.24 2.09 21.10
N ILE A 96 -15.19 2.97 20.80
CA ILE A 96 -15.50 3.46 19.46
C ILE A 96 -15.51 4.99 19.56
N PRO A 97 -14.66 5.71 18.80
CA PRO A 97 -13.59 5.22 17.92
C PRO A 97 -12.33 4.73 18.68
N ARG A 98 -11.47 3.94 18.01
CA ARG A 98 -10.16 3.52 18.53
C ARG A 98 -9.16 3.20 17.41
N MET A 99 -7.87 3.18 17.73
CA MET A 99 -6.79 2.80 16.82
C MET A 99 -5.82 1.85 17.53
N THR A 100 -5.50 0.72 16.89
CA THR A 100 -4.53 -0.25 17.42
C THR A 100 -3.11 0.22 17.18
N ARG A 101 -2.17 -0.25 18.01
CA ARG A 101 -0.73 0.00 17.78
C ARG A 101 -0.29 -0.61 16.44
N PRO A 102 0.61 0.05 15.69
CA PRO A 102 1.08 -0.45 14.42
C PRO A 102 1.97 -1.67 14.64
N ARG A 103 1.80 -2.66 13.75
CA ARG A 103 2.61 -3.87 13.65
C ARG A 103 3.19 -3.96 12.25
N ARG A 104 3.99 -5.00 11.99
CA ARG A 104 4.58 -5.26 10.67
C ARG A 104 3.52 -5.39 9.57
N ASP A 105 2.37 -5.94 9.91
CA ASP A 105 1.21 -6.18 9.03
C ASP A 105 0.24 -4.99 8.97
N GLY A 106 0.56 -3.87 9.62
CA GLY A 106 -0.24 -2.64 9.61
C GLY A 106 -0.97 -2.38 10.93
N PHE A 107 -2.12 -1.71 10.86
CA PHE A 107 -2.95 -1.35 12.02
C PHE A 107 -4.44 -1.30 11.69
N LEU A 108 -5.27 -1.27 12.73
CA LEU A 108 -6.73 -1.15 12.61
C LEU A 108 -7.18 0.17 13.21
N LEU A 109 -7.99 0.90 12.45
CA LEU A 109 -8.76 2.04 12.92
C LEU A 109 -10.23 1.63 12.95
N VAL A 110 -10.88 1.84 14.10
CA VAL A 110 -12.34 1.78 14.22
C VAL A 110 -12.84 3.20 14.36
N ASP A 111 -13.64 3.64 13.39
CA ASP A 111 -14.17 5.00 13.32
C ASP A 111 -15.45 5.16 14.19
N PRO A 112 -16.05 6.37 14.27
CA PRO A 112 -17.29 6.58 15.03
C PRO A 112 -18.49 5.76 14.55
N GLY A 113 -18.52 5.36 13.28
CA GLY A 113 -19.53 4.45 12.73
C GLY A 113 -19.31 2.98 13.09
N GLY A 114 -18.26 2.67 13.86
CA GLY A 114 -17.89 1.30 14.18
C GLY A 114 -17.26 0.55 13.00
N ASN A 115 -16.92 1.24 11.91
CA ASN A 115 -16.33 0.66 10.71
C ASN A 115 -14.88 0.26 10.95
N TRP A 116 -14.49 -0.91 10.47
CA TRP A 116 -13.12 -1.41 10.62
C TRP A 116 -12.29 -1.07 9.39
N ILE A 117 -11.50 0.00 9.49
CA ILE A 117 -10.54 0.42 8.47
C ILE A 117 -9.21 -0.28 8.72
N ARG A 118 -8.93 -1.29 7.90
CA ARG A 118 -7.72 -2.11 7.98
C ARG A 118 -6.66 -1.48 7.10
N VAL A 119 -5.67 -0.84 7.73
CA VAL A 119 -4.54 -0.27 7.02
C VAL A 119 -3.43 -1.32 6.98
N VAL A 120 -3.08 -1.77 5.78
CA VAL A 120 -2.04 -2.78 5.57
C VAL A 120 -0.99 -2.28 4.58
N PRO A 121 0.23 -2.83 4.60
CA PRO A 121 1.20 -2.54 3.56
C PRO A 121 0.61 -2.93 2.20
N ALA A 122 0.82 -2.09 1.19
CA ALA A 122 0.54 -2.46 -0.18
C ALA A 122 1.26 -3.78 -0.46
N VAL A 123 0.51 -4.76 -0.97
CA VAL A 123 1.13 -5.95 -1.51
C VAL A 123 1.93 -5.46 -2.69
N ARG A 124 3.27 -5.34 -2.54
CA ARG A 124 4.12 -5.31 -3.72
C ARG A 124 3.72 -6.57 -4.47
N GLU A 125 3.15 -6.42 -5.67
CA GLU A 125 2.95 -7.57 -6.55
C GLU A 125 4.23 -8.39 -6.45
N ARG A 126 4.10 -9.70 -6.22
CA ARG A 126 5.27 -10.57 -6.33
C ARG A 126 5.87 -10.22 -7.67
N GLU A 127 7.06 -9.61 -7.65
CA GLU A 127 7.76 -9.18 -8.86
C GLU A 127 7.59 -10.32 -9.86
N SER A 128 7.14 -10.02 -11.08
CA SER A 128 7.04 -11.08 -12.08
C SER A 128 8.44 -11.69 -12.26
N ALA A 129 8.50 -12.91 -12.81
CA ALA A 129 9.81 -13.50 -13.13
C ALA A 129 10.64 -12.55 -14.02
N GLY A 130 9.98 -11.82 -14.92
CA GLY A 130 10.59 -10.74 -15.72
C GLY A 130 11.17 -9.61 -14.86
N ASP A 131 10.40 -9.07 -13.91
CA ASP A 131 10.87 -7.97 -13.04
C ASP A 131 12.10 -8.36 -12.21
N ARG A 132 12.16 -9.62 -11.73
CA ARG A 132 13.31 -10.12 -10.98
C ARG A 132 14.54 -10.31 -11.87
N LEU A 133 14.36 -10.84 -13.07
CA LEU A 133 15.45 -11.04 -14.03
C LEU A 133 16.01 -9.70 -14.52
N ALA A 134 15.13 -8.75 -14.89
CA ALA A 134 15.51 -7.41 -15.29
C ALA A 134 16.30 -6.67 -14.20
N ARG A 135 15.89 -6.80 -12.93
CA ARG A 135 16.63 -6.25 -11.78
C ARG A 135 17.99 -6.90 -11.60
N ALA A 136 18.08 -8.23 -11.73
CA ALA A 136 19.34 -8.95 -11.63
C ALA A 136 20.31 -8.55 -12.75
N LEU A 137 19.81 -8.39 -13.97
CA LEU A 137 20.55 -7.86 -15.12
C LEU A 137 21.06 -6.45 -14.83
N HIS A 138 20.19 -5.52 -14.41
CA HIS A 138 20.61 -4.16 -14.07
C HIS A 138 21.73 -4.14 -13.02
N ASN A 139 21.59 -4.90 -11.93
CA ASN A 139 22.61 -5.01 -10.90
C ASN A 139 23.93 -5.60 -11.43
N ALA A 140 23.86 -6.61 -12.30
CA ALA A 140 25.03 -7.21 -12.92
C ALA A 140 25.75 -6.20 -13.83
N VAL A 141 25.02 -5.40 -14.62
CA VAL A 141 25.58 -4.33 -15.45
C VAL A 141 26.30 -3.29 -14.59
N THR A 142 25.66 -2.80 -13.52
CA THR A 142 26.27 -1.85 -12.59
C THR A 142 27.54 -2.41 -11.93
N LEU A 143 27.50 -3.67 -11.49
CA LEU A 143 28.66 -4.33 -10.88
C LEU A 143 29.78 -4.56 -11.88
N ALA A 144 29.48 -4.96 -13.11
CA ALA A 144 30.48 -5.15 -14.16
C ALA A 144 31.18 -3.83 -14.55
N GLY A 145 30.50 -2.69 -14.42
CA GLY A 145 31.10 -1.37 -14.57
C GLY A 145 32.06 -0.99 -13.43
N SER A 146 32.06 -1.73 -12.31
CA SER A 146 32.95 -1.53 -11.17
C SER A 146 34.19 -2.42 -11.28
N HIS A 147 35.38 -1.85 -11.04
CA HIS A 147 36.65 -2.57 -11.25
C HIS A 147 36.75 -3.87 -10.43
N GLY A 148 36.94 -5.00 -11.12
CA GLY A 148 37.17 -6.32 -10.50
C GLY A 148 35.91 -7.08 -10.05
N ALA A 149 34.71 -6.57 -10.28
CA ALA A 149 33.46 -7.20 -9.81
C ALA A 149 32.74 -8.06 -10.86
N GLU A 150 33.33 -8.27 -12.05
CA GLU A 150 32.74 -8.99 -13.17
C GLU A 150 32.36 -10.45 -12.83
N ARG A 151 33.18 -11.17 -12.05
CA ARG A 151 32.84 -12.53 -11.59
C ARG A 151 31.64 -12.55 -10.65
N GLN A 152 31.49 -11.52 -9.83
CA GLN A 152 30.35 -11.39 -8.92
C GLN A 152 29.08 -11.03 -9.70
N ALA A 153 29.20 -10.15 -10.69
CA ALA A 153 28.12 -9.81 -11.63
C ALA A 153 27.62 -11.07 -12.36
N LEU A 154 28.53 -11.87 -12.92
CA LEU A 154 28.20 -13.12 -13.61
C LEU A 154 27.44 -14.08 -12.70
N ARG A 155 27.95 -14.32 -11.48
CA ARG A 155 27.30 -15.23 -10.51
C ARG A 155 25.87 -14.80 -10.14
N ILE A 156 25.64 -13.49 -9.99
CA ILE A 156 24.31 -12.95 -9.66
C ILE A 156 23.35 -13.18 -10.84
N LEU A 157 23.81 -12.91 -12.06
CA LEU A 157 23.02 -13.05 -13.27
C LEU A 157 22.67 -14.52 -13.57
N GLU A 158 23.65 -15.43 -13.48
CA GLU A 158 23.42 -16.87 -13.66
C GLU A 158 22.45 -17.44 -12.60
N GLY A 159 22.58 -16.98 -11.36
CA GLY A 159 21.65 -17.36 -10.29
C GLY A 159 20.23 -16.87 -10.53
N ALA A 160 20.04 -15.73 -11.19
CA ALA A 160 18.71 -15.24 -11.57
C ALA A 160 18.16 -16.04 -12.77
N LEU A 161 18.96 -16.24 -13.82
CA LEU A 161 18.60 -17.05 -15.00
C LEU A 161 18.14 -18.48 -14.63
N ALA A 162 18.77 -19.10 -13.62
CA ALA A 162 18.38 -20.44 -13.16
C ALA A 162 17.04 -20.48 -12.41
N ARG A 163 16.62 -19.36 -11.80
CA ARG A 163 15.42 -19.26 -10.96
C ARG A 163 14.22 -18.73 -11.73
N GLU A 164 14.41 -17.76 -12.61
CA GLU A 164 13.34 -17.04 -13.31
C GLU A 164 13.01 -17.66 -14.67
N ARG A 165 12.57 -18.92 -14.67
CA ARG A 165 12.26 -19.67 -15.91
C ARG A 165 10.98 -19.21 -16.63
N ASP A 166 10.14 -18.46 -15.93
CA ASP A 166 8.87 -17.94 -16.46
C ASP A 166 8.99 -16.48 -16.93
N ALA A 167 10.21 -15.94 -17.05
CA ALA A 167 10.46 -14.61 -17.61
C ALA A 167 10.12 -14.57 -19.11
N SER A 168 9.85 -13.38 -19.65
CA SER A 168 9.57 -13.22 -21.07
C SER A 168 10.76 -13.62 -21.94
N GLU A 169 10.52 -14.01 -23.19
CA GLU A 169 11.60 -14.35 -24.13
C GLU A 169 12.56 -13.17 -24.33
N ASP A 170 12.04 -11.94 -24.35
CA ASP A 170 12.84 -10.71 -24.48
C ASP A 170 13.75 -10.48 -23.27
N ASP A 171 13.23 -10.65 -22.04
CA ASP A 171 14.02 -10.50 -20.81
C ASP A 171 15.11 -11.57 -20.69
N LEU A 172 14.79 -12.79 -21.11
CA LEU A 172 15.75 -13.90 -21.16
C LEU A 172 16.86 -13.62 -22.17
N ALA A 173 16.50 -13.14 -23.37
CA ALA A 173 17.48 -12.81 -24.41
C ALA A 173 18.48 -11.75 -23.91
N LEU A 174 17.98 -10.64 -23.34
CA LEU A 174 18.83 -9.57 -22.80
C LEU A 174 19.77 -10.07 -21.68
N ALA A 175 19.27 -10.92 -20.78
CA ALA A 175 20.06 -11.47 -19.69
C ALA A 175 21.11 -12.50 -20.17
N LEU A 176 20.81 -13.26 -21.23
CA LEU A 176 21.75 -14.21 -21.83
C LEU A 176 22.85 -13.49 -22.61
N ASP A 177 22.51 -12.47 -23.39
CA ASP A 177 23.49 -11.67 -24.14
C ASP A 177 24.53 -11.05 -23.20
N PHE A 178 24.07 -10.44 -22.10
CA PHE A 178 24.98 -9.84 -21.13
C PHE A 178 25.79 -10.87 -20.34
N ARG A 179 25.24 -12.07 -20.09
CA ARG A 179 26.01 -13.17 -19.50
C ARG A 179 27.16 -13.59 -20.42
N ASP A 180 26.89 -13.72 -21.72
CA ASP A 180 27.88 -14.16 -22.69
C ASP A 180 28.99 -13.10 -22.86
N GLU A 181 28.63 -11.82 -22.84
CA GLU A 181 29.60 -10.73 -22.77
C GLU A 181 30.50 -10.82 -21.52
N LEU A 182 29.95 -11.13 -20.35
CA LEU A 182 30.74 -11.30 -19.12
C LEU A 182 31.68 -12.52 -19.18
N LEU A 183 31.24 -13.61 -19.81
CA LEU A 183 32.07 -14.79 -20.02
C LEU A 183 33.25 -14.47 -20.92
N GLU A 184 33.05 -13.71 -21.99
CA GLU A 184 34.10 -13.22 -22.88
C GLU A 184 35.10 -12.33 -22.15
N ARG A 185 34.63 -11.32 -21.40
CA ARG A 185 35.50 -10.43 -20.60
C ARG A 185 36.38 -11.19 -19.61
N LEU A 186 35.85 -12.28 -19.06
CA LEU A 186 36.54 -13.12 -18.08
C LEU A 186 37.38 -14.24 -18.71
N ASN A 187 37.40 -14.38 -20.04
CA ASN A 187 38.00 -15.49 -20.79
C ASN A 187 37.50 -16.87 -20.28
N LEU A 188 36.25 -16.94 -19.85
CA LEU A 188 35.58 -18.16 -19.41
C LEU A 188 34.80 -18.74 -20.58
N HIS A 189 35.51 -19.27 -21.58
CA HIS A 189 34.87 -19.98 -22.69
C HIS A 189 34.40 -21.36 -22.22
N ARG A 190 33.17 -21.72 -22.61
CA ARG A 190 32.56 -23.03 -22.34
C ARG A 190 33.06 -24.09 -23.31
#